data_AF-A0A5M8PEV5-F1
#
_entry.id   AF-A0A5M8PEV5-F1
#
_cell.length_a   1.000
_cell.length_b   1.000
_cell.length_c   1.000
_cell.angle_alpha   90.00
_cell.angle_beta   90.00
_cell.angle_gamma   90.00
#
_symmetry.space_group_name_H-M   'P 1'
#
loop_
_entity.id
_entity.type
_entity.pdbx_description
1 polymer ?
#
loop_
_entity_poly.entity_id
_entity_poly.type
_entity_poly.pdbx_seq_one_letter_code
_entity_poly.pdbx_strand_id
1 'polypeptide(L)'
;MANLADISRLSLDDMSRNSQYMKGFADFVAIGSHDLVPFSEREEQILALHDQLEELRLEVALSEGLENQATEDATISNDNLADQLKRVERGYLESRSAYLLKSSIWESILVTDPTLKAVHSGANATPAERSLHPLIDTRDVLSIAHANLASHLTTMMDDLTMVEAQNIISSKKNRTLADTLLDLTANMQSERAEDVSNAKLRSQLQVLKEETKMSKARWRIMKSVTAAVIVGSGIDWSRNDELRELVLDDEDGPA
;
A
#
# COMPACT_ATOMS: atom_id res chain seq x y z
N MET A 1 -20.15 -64.73 -14.47
CA MET A 1 -19.46 -64.07 -15.61
C MET A 1 -20.43 -63.10 -16.26
N ALA A 2 -20.66 -61.95 -15.63
CA ALA A 2 -21.52 -60.90 -16.17
C ALA A 2 -20.67 -59.96 -17.04
N ASN A 3 -20.98 -59.99 -18.33
CA ASN A 3 -20.62 -59.11 -19.43
C ASN A 3 -19.65 -57.94 -19.18
N LEU A 4 -18.40 -58.15 -19.60
CA LEU A 4 -17.50 -57.07 -20.03
C LEU A 4 -18.08 -56.24 -21.18
N ALA A 5 -19.02 -56.81 -21.96
CA ALA A 5 -19.69 -56.12 -23.07
C ALA A 5 -20.68 -55.03 -22.63
N ASP A 6 -21.26 -55.10 -21.43
CA ASP A 6 -22.20 -54.09 -20.92
C ASP A 6 -21.48 -52.86 -20.38
N ILE A 7 -20.29 -53.05 -19.79
CA ILE A 7 -19.44 -51.95 -19.31
C ILE A 7 -18.88 -51.13 -20.49
N SER A 8 -18.54 -51.80 -21.60
CA SER A 8 -18.08 -51.11 -22.82
C SER A 8 -19.19 -50.28 -23.47
N ARG A 9 -20.46 -50.74 -23.41
CA ARG A 9 -21.61 -50.02 -23.97
C ARG A 9 -22.01 -48.80 -23.14
N LEU A 10 -21.99 -48.91 -21.82
CA LEU A 10 -22.20 -47.77 -20.91
C LEU A 10 -21.15 -46.66 -21.11
N SER A 11 -19.89 -47.05 -21.31
CA SER A 11 -18.79 -46.10 -21.58
C SER A 11 -18.92 -45.40 -22.93
N LEU A 12 -19.34 -46.12 -23.99
CA LEU A 12 -19.52 -45.52 -25.32
C LEU A 12 -20.73 -44.57 -25.39
N ASP A 13 -21.82 -44.89 -24.70
CA ASP A 13 -23.00 -44.02 -24.61
C ASP A 13 -22.71 -42.76 -23.78
N ASP A 14 -21.92 -42.88 -22.70
CA ASP A 14 -21.49 -41.71 -21.91
C ASP A 14 -20.50 -40.82 -22.69
N MET A 15 -19.61 -41.40 -23.50
CA MET A 15 -18.72 -40.62 -24.36
C MET A 15 -19.47 -39.95 -25.52
N SER A 16 -20.48 -40.60 -26.08
CA SER A 16 -21.36 -40.02 -27.12
C SER A 16 -22.20 -38.87 -26.55
N ARG A 17 -22.76 -39.05 -25.35
CA ARG A 17 -23.45 -37.99 -24.60
C ARG A 17 -22.53 -36.82 -24.30
N ASN A 18 -21.32 -37.07 -23.81
CA ASN A 18 -20.36 -36.01 -23.48
C ASN A 18 -19.90 -35.23 -24.73
N SER A 19 -19.77 -35.89 -25.88
CA SER A 19 -19.55 -35.25 -27.18
C SER A 19 -20.74 -34.39 -27.61
N GLN A 20 -21.97 -34.84 -27.36
CA GLN A 20 -23.19 -34.11 -27.66
C GLN A 20 -23.37 -32.87 -26.76
N TYR A 21 -23.00 -32.96 -25.47
CA TYR A 21 -22.97 -31.83 -24.54
C TYR A 21 -21.86 -30.83 -24.87
N MET A 22 -20.66 -31.28 -25.24
CA MET A 22 -19.58 -30.40 -25.69
C MET A 22 -19.92 -29.68 -27.01
N LYS A 23 -20.66 -30.35 -27.91
CA LYS A 23 -21.11 -29.73 -29.17
C LYS A 23 -22.23 -28.72 -28.95
N GLY A 24 -23.17 -29.00 -28.03
CA GLY A 24 -24.19 -28.04 -27.60
C GLY A 24 -23.61 -26.83 -26.87
N PHE A 25 -22.54 -27.03 -26.08
CA PHE A 25 -21.83 -25.94 -25.41
C PHE A 25 -21.01 -25.09 -26.39
N ALA A 26 -20.39 -25.72 -27.40
CA ALA A 26 -19.69 -25.00 -28.46
C ALA A 26 -20.65 -24.21 -29.37
N ASP A 27 -21.84 -24.75 -29.68
CA ASP A 27 -22.92 -24.01 -30.36
C ASP A 27 -23.42 -22.84 -29.50
N PHE A 28 -23.59 -23.05 -28.19
CA PHE A 28 -24.02 -22.00 -27.25
C PHE A 28 -23.01 -20.84 -27.12
N VAL A 29 -21.71 -21.14 -27.21
CA VAL A 29 -20.64 -20.11 -27.19
C VAL A 29 -20.47 -19.43 -28.55
N ALA A 30 -20.81 -20.10 -29.65
CA ALA A 30 -20.75 -19.55 -31.00
C ALA A 30 -21.95 -18.64 -31.34
N ILE A 31 -23.10 -18.86 -30.69
CA ILE A 31 -24.26 -17.99 -30.76
C ILE A 31 -24.01 -16.84 -29.78
N GLY A 32 -23.62 -15.67 -30.31
CA GLY A 32 -23.56 -14.45 -29.52
C GLY A 32 -24.86 -14.25 -28.73
N SER A 33 -24.76 -13.71 -27.52
CA SER A 33 -25.86 -13.48 -26.56
C SER A 33 -27.08 -12.72 -27.11
N HIS A 34 -27.00 -12.18 -28.33
CA HIS A 34 -28.10 -11.51 -29.03
C HIS A 34 -29.11 -12.45 -29.72
N ASP A 35 -28.79 -13.73 -29.95
CA ASP A 35 -29.61 -14.60 -30.83
C ASP A 35 -30.42 -15.70 -30.10
N LEU A 36 -30.29 -15.83 -28.77
CA LEU A 36 -30.91 -16.94 -28.02
C LEU A 36 -32.35 -16.65 -27.54
N VAL A 37 -32.78 -15.39 -27.60
CA VAL A 37 -34.16 -14.98 -27.30
C VAL A 37 -34.58 -13.99 -28.38
N PRO A 38 -35.57 -14.31 -29.24
CA PRO A 38 -36.09 -13.32 -30.18
C PRO A 38 -36.78 -12.23 -29.35
N PHE A 39 -36.07 -11.13 -29.14
CA PHE A 39 -36.62 -9.94 -28.48
C PHE A 39 -37.80 -9.44 -29.28
N SER A 40 -38.83 -8.96 -28.58
CA SER A 40 -39.90 -8.20 -29.23
C SER A 40 -39.32 -6.94 -29.88
N GLU A 41 -39.89 -6.47 -30.99
CA GLU A 41 -39.49 -5.20 -31.65
C GLU A 41 -39.40 -4.03 -30.66
N ARG A 42 -40.26 -4.04 -29.63
CA ARG A 42 -40.23 -3.07 -28.53
C ARG A 42 -39.03 -3.24 -27.60
N GLU A 43 -38.63 -4.47 -27.30
CA GLU A 43 -37.48 -4.79 -26.44
C GLU A 43 -36.17 -4.45 -27.13
N GLU A 44 -36.06 -4.76 -28.43
CA GLU A 44 -34.92 -4.36 -29.26
C GLU A 44 -34.79 -2.83 -29.33
N GLN A 45 -35.92 -2.12 -29.49
CA GLN A 45 -35.93 -0.66 -29.45
C GLN A 45 -35.53 -0.09 -28.08
N ILE A 46 -35.93 -0.75 -26.97
CA ILE A 46 -35.54 -0.35 -25.61
C ILE A 46 -34.04 -0.54 -25.39
N LEU A 47 -33.46 -1.64 -25.87
CA LEU A 47 -32.02 -1.90 -25.77
C LEU A 47 -31.21 -0.89 -26.60
N ALA A 48 -31.63 -0.61 -27.83
CA ALA A 48 -30.99 0.40 -28.66
C ALA A 48 -31.05 1.80 -28.01
N LEU A 49 -32.16 2.15 -27.36
CA LEU A 49 -32.29 3.41 -26.60
C LEU A 49 -31.43 3.42 -25.34
N HIS A 50 -31.25 2.27 -24.69
CA HIS A 50 -30.36 2.14 -23.54
C HIS A 50 -28.90 2.34 -23.95
N ASP A 51 -28.45 1.72 -25.04
CA ASP A 51 -27.09 1.87 -25.55
C ASP A 51 -26.80 3.32 -25.95
N GLN A 52 -27.76 4.00 -26.59
CA GLN A 52 -27.68 5.44 -26.89
C GLN A 52 -27.65 6.30 -25.61
N LEU A 53 -28.40 5.95 -24.58
CA LEU A 53 -28.38 6.66 -23.31
C LEU A 53 -27.05 6.53 -22.59
N GLU A 54 -26.44 5.35 -22.64
CA GLU A 54 -25.11 5.12 -22.06
C GLU A 54 -24.01 5.87 -22.84
N GLU A 55 -24.10 5.92 -24.17
CA GLU A 55 -23.21 6.74 -25.01
C GLU A 55 -23.33 8.23 -24.66
N LEU A 56 -24.56 8.76 -24.58
CA LEU A 56 -24.81 10.15 -24.21
C LEU A 56 -24.36 10.48 -22.79
N ARG A 57 -24.52 9.57 -21.82
CA ARG A 57 -24.02 9.75 -20.45
C ARG A 57 -22.50 9.89 -20.43
N LEU A 58 -21.81 9.13 -21.28
CA LEU A 58 -20.36 9.22 -21.43
C LEU A 58 -19.97 10.56 -22.06
N GLU A 59 -20.66 11.01 -23.11
CA GLU A 59 -20.42 12.33 -23.73
C GLU A 59 -20.64 13.49 -22.75
N VAL A 60 -21.69 13.43 -21.91
CA VAL A 60 -21.96 14.43 -20.88
C VAL A 60 -20.85 14.44 -19.82
N ALA A 61 -20.47 13.27 -19.30
CA ALA A 61 -19.38 13.17 -18.33
C ALA A 61 -18.05 13.70 -18.91
N LEU A 62 -17.79 13.50 -20.20
CA LEU A 62 -16.65 14.08 -20.90
C LEU A 62 -16.75 15.61 -21.00
N SER A 63 -17.91 16.14 -21.36
CA SER A 63 -18.13 17.59 -21.50
C SER A 63 -17.98 18.31 -20.16
N GLU A 64 -18.56 17.76 -19.09
CA GLU A 64 -18.43 18.28 -17.72
C GLU A 64 -16.98 18.22 -17.22
N GLY A 65 -16.24 17.16 -17.55
CA GLY A 65 -14.82 17.05 -17.24
C GLY A 65 -13.98 18.13 -17.93
N LEU A 66 -14.26 18.40 -19.21
CA LEU A 66 -13.58 19.44 -19.99
C LEU A 66 -13.91 20.86 -19.51
N GLU A 67 -15.17 21.13 -19.15
CA GLU A 67 -15.62 22.44 -18.69
C GLU A 67 -15.04 22.80 -17.31
N ASN A 68 -15.07 21.88 -16.36
CA ASN A 68 -14.47 22.07 -15.04
C ASN A 68 -12.96 22.36 -15.15
N GLN A 69 -12.27 21.69 -16.07
CA GLN A 69 -10.84 21.85 -16.27
C GLN A 69 -10.47 23.15 -17.00
N ALA A 70 -11.29 23.58 -17.97
CA ALA A 70 -11.10 24.86 -18.66
C ALA A 70 -11.19 26.08 -17.72
N THR A 71 -11.92 25.98 -16.61
CA THR A 71 -11.96 27.04 -15.58
C THR A 71 -10.70 27.12 -14.70
N GLU A 72 -9.93 26.03 -14.61
CA GLU A 72 -8.65 25.98 -13.88
C GLU A 72 -7.45 26.38 -14.76
N ASP A 73 -7.57 26.29 -16.09
CA ASP A 73 -6.46 26.43 -17.06
C ASP A 73 -6.17 27.86 -17.56
N ALA A 74 -6.90 28.90 -17.11
CA ALA A 74 -6.71 30.27 -17.59
C ALA A 74 -5.36 30.95 -17.21
N THR A 75 -4.43 30.23 -16.57
CA THR A 75 -3.17 30.79 -16.03
C THR A 75 -1.89 30.00 -16.38
N ILE A 76 -1.81 29.26 -17.49
CA ILE A 76 -0.76 28.24 -17.64
C ILE A 76 0.11 28.40 -18.91
N SER A 77 1.43 28.38 -18.68
CA SER A 77 2.51 28.44 -19.68
C SER A 77 2.69 27.12 -20.45
N ASN A 78 3.13 27.20 -21.70
CA ASN A 78 3.20 26.11 -22.68
C ASN A 78 4.06 24.89 -22.25
N ASP A 79 5.00 25.05 -21.31
CA ASP A 79 5.81 23.95 -20.76
C ASP A 79 5.03 23.02 -19.80
N ASN A 80 3.92 23.49 -19.22
CA ASN A 80 3.09 22.69 -18.32
C ASN A 80 2.00 21.88 -19.08
N LEU A 81 1.75 22.23 -20.34
CA LEU A 81 0.68 21.64 -21.16
C LEU A 81 0.91 20.14 -21.39
N ALA A 82 2.17 19.72 -21.62
CA ALA A 82 2.51 18.32 -21.84
C ALA A 82 2.31 17.45 -20.58
N ASP A 83 2.64 17.99 -19.41
CA ASP A 83 2.45 17.29 -18.13
C ASP A 83 0.97 17.28 -17.71
N GLN A 84 0.22 18.34 -18.03
CA GLN A 84 -1.24 18.36 -17.88
C GLN A 84 -1.92 17.36 -18.81
N LEU A 85 -1.52 17.30 -20.09
CA LEU A 85 -2.08 16.33 -21.05
C LEU A 85 -1.88 14.89 -20.58
N LYS A 86 -0.70 14.55 -20.05
CA LYS A 86 -0.45 13.23 -19.45
C LYS A 86 -1.32 12.95 -18.22
N ARG A 87 -1.61 13.96 -17.41
CA ARG A 87 -2.52 13.82 -16.26
C ARG A 87 -3.96 13.60 -16.71
N VAL A 88 -4.42 14.35 -17.72
CA VAL A 88 -5.74 14.21 -18.33
C VAL A 88 -5.90 12.83 -18.97
N GLU A 89 -4.93 12.40 -19.76
CA GLU A 89 -4.93 11.08 -20.40
C GLU A 89 -4.99 9.96 -19.35
N ARG A 90 -4.23 10.06 -18.26
CA ARG A 90 -4.28 9.08 -17.17
C ARG A 90 -5.64 9.07 -16.49
N GLY A 91 -6.18 10.24 -16.15
CA GLY A 91 -7.51 10.35 -15.53
C GLY A 91 -8.63 9.84 -16.45
N TYR A 92 -8.51 10.05 -17.76
CA TYR A 92 -9.41 9.51 -18.76
C TYR A 92 -9.34 7.99 -18.86
N LEU A 93 -8.13 7.43 -18.92
CA LEU A 93 -7.95 5.97 -18.97
C LEU A 93 -8.47 5.30 -17.70
N GLU A 94 -8.26 5.92 -16.54
CA GLU A 94 -8.76 5.45 -15.26
C GLU A 94 -10.29 5.45 -15.22
N SER A 95 -10.94 6.58 -15.55
CA SER A 95 -12.39 6.68 -15.56
C SER A 95 -13.05 5.74 -16.58
N ARG A 96 -12.45 5.61 -17.77
CA ARG A 96 -12.90 4.66 -18.79
C ARG A 96 -12.78 3.23 -18.31
N SER A 97 -11.66 2.86 -17.68
CA SER A 97 -11.47 1.51 -17.16
C SER A 97 -12.47 1.17 -16.06
N ALA A 98 -12.75 2.13 -15.16
CA ALA A 98 -13.75 1.97 -14.10
C ALA A 98 -15.17 1.82 -14.66
N TYR A 99 -15.52 2.61 -15.68
CA TYR A 99 -16.81 2.50 -16.36
C TYR A 99 -16.99 1.14 -17.05
N LEU A 100 -15.99 0.70 -17.81
CA LEU A 100 -16.04 -0.61 -18.48
C LEU A 100 -16.13 -1.77 -17.48
N LEU A 101 -15.38 -1.70 -16.37
CA LEU A 101 -15.46 -2.68 -15.30
C LEU A 101 -16.87 -2.72 -14.69
N LYS A 102 -17.45 -1.55 -14.40
CA LYS A 102 -18.82 -1.44 -13.88
C LYS A 102 -19.82 -2.05 -14.86
N SER A 103 -19.74 -1.71 -16.14
CA SER A 103 -20.64 -2.24 -17.18
C SER A 103 -20.55 -3.77 -17.27
N SER A 104 -19.32 -4.31 -17.32
CA SER A 104 -19.09 -5.76 -17.35
C SER A 104 -19.62 -6.47 -16.10
N ILE A 105 -19.50 -5.87 -14.91
CA ILE A 105 -20.08 -6.41 -13.68
C ILE A 105 -21.61 -6.44 -13.77
N TRP A 106 -22.25 -5.37 -14.26
CA TRP A 106 -23.70 -5.32 -14.43
C TRP A 106 -24.20 -6.36 -15.42
N GLU A 107 -23.54 -6.49 -16.57
CA GLU A 107 -23.86 -7.52 -17.57
C GLU A 107 -23.73 -8.93 -16.96
N SER A 108 -22.63 -9.19 -16.25
CA SER A 108 -22.43 -10.47 -15.56
C SER A 108 -23.53 -10.75 -14.54
N ILE A 109 -23.96 -9.75 -13.75
CA ILE A 109 -25.06 -9.92 -12.78
C ILE A 109 -26.38 -10.18 -13.50
N LEU A 110 -26.66 -9.43 -14.56
CA LEU A 110 -27.92 -9.50 -15.32
C LEU A 110 -28.09 -10.84 -16.05
N VAL A 111 -26.98 -11.49 -16.45
CA VAL A 111 -27.00 -12.83 -17.02
C VAL A 111 -26.97 -13.93 -15.94
N THR A 112 -26.18 -13.76 -14.89
CA THR A 112 -25.89 -14.84 -13.92
C THR A 112 -26.97 -14.99 -12.84
N ASP A 113 -27.53 -13.91 -12.30
CA ASP A 113 -28.56 -13.98 -11.25
C ASP A 113 -29.85 -14.70 -11.71
N PRO A 114 -30.45 -14.40 -12.88
CA PRO A 114 -31.64 -15.11 -13.33
C PRO A 114 -31.34 -16.55 -13.73
N THR A 115 -30.16 -16.87 -14.26
CA THR A 115 -29.79 -18.25 -14.61
C THR A 115 -29.57 -19.11 -13.37
N LEU A 116 -28.88 -18.58 -12.35
CA LEU A 116 -28.74 -19.24 -11.05
C LEU A 116 -30.11 -19.45 -10.38
N LYS A 117 -31.00 -18.46 -10.40
CA LYS A 117 -32.36 -18.60 -9.86
C LYS A 117 -33.20 -19.59 -10.65
N ALA A 118 -33.13 -19.58 -11.98
CA ALA A 118 -33.88 -20.50 -12.83
C ALA A 118 -33.49 -21.96 -12.59
N VAL A 119 -32.18 -22.24 -12.43
CA VAL A 119 -31.67 -23.59 -12.21
C VAL A 119 -31.83 -24.04 -10.75
N HIS A 120 -31.52 -23.19 -9.78
CA HIS A 120 -31.45 -23.59 -8.38
C HIS A 120 -32.71 -23.28 -7.55
N SER A 121 -33.54 -22.31 -7.97
CA SER A 121 -34.77 -21.90 -7.26
C SER A 121 -36.07 -22.23 -8.03
N GLY A 122 -35.98 -22.85 -9.21
CA GLY A 122 -37.13 -23.23 -10.02
C GLY A 122 -37.93 -24.41 -9.47
N ALA A 123 -39.21 -24.52 -9.84
CA ALA A 123 -40.09 -25.63 -9.44
C ALA A 123 -39.59 -27.02 -9.91
N ASN A 124 -38.78 -27.04 -10.97
CA ASN A 124 -38.18 -28.25 -11.54
C ASN A 124 -36.78 -28.58 -10.98
N ALA A 125 -36.25 -27.77 -10.06
CA ALA A 125 -34.90 -27.96 -9.52
C ALA A 125 -34.81 -29.25 -8.68
N THR A 126 -33.81 -30.07 -8.96
CA THR A 126 -33.52 -31.27 -8.18
C THR A 126 -33.11 -30.90 -6.74
N PRO A 127 -33.30 -31.79 -5.75
CA PRO A 127 -32.87 -31.54 -4.37
C PRO A 127 -31.37 -31.23 -4.24
N ALA A 128 -30.54 -31.82 -5.12
CA ALA A 128 -29.10 -31.55 -5.17
C ALA A 128 -28.82 -30.13 -5.67
N GLU A 129 -29.49 -29.66 -6.73
CA GLU A 129 -29.33 -28.30 -7.25
C GLU A 129 -29.77 -27.24 -6.24
N ARG A 130 -30.86 -27.48 -5.50
CA ARG A 130 -31.30 -26.59 -4.41
C ARG A 130 -30.28 -26.49 -3.27
N SER A 131 -29.54 -27.57 -2.99
CA SER A 131 -28.50 -27.57 -1.95
C SER A 131 -27.25 -26.77 -2.32
N LEU A 132 -27.02 -26.50 -3.61
CA LEU A 132 -25.85 -25.75 -4.09
C LEU A 132 -26.00 -24.24 -3.91
N HIS A 133 -27.23 -23.71 -3.91
CA HIS A 133 -27.47 -22.27 -3.77
C HIS A 133 -26.78 -21.63 -2.54
N PRO A 134 -26.96 -22.15 -1.30
CA PRO A 134 -26.26 -21.57 -0.14
C PRO A 134 -24.74 -21.71 -0.22
N LEU A 135 -24.22 -22.75 -0.89
CA LEU A 135 -22.77 -22.91 -1.09
C LEU A 135 -22.22 -21.85 -2.06
N ILE A 136 -22.97 -21.51 -3.11
CA ILE A 136 -22.64 -20.43 -4.04
C ILE A 136 -22.64 -19.09 -3.31
N ASP A 137 -23.64 -18.82 -2.48
CA ASP A 137 -23.69 -17.58 -1.68
C ASP A 137 -22.48 -17.48 -0.73
N THR A 138 -22.13 -18.57 -0.04
CA THR A 138 -20.94 -18.56 0.83
C THR A 138 -19.64 -18.36 0.06
N ARG A 139 -19.52 -18.95 -1.15
CA ARG A 139 -18.38 -18.74 -2.04
C ARG A 139 -18.27 -17.27 -2.44
N ASP A 140 -19.38 -16.63 -2.78
CA ASP A 140 -19.39 -15.25 -3.25
C ASP A 140 -19.00 -14.29 -2.10
N VAL A 141 -19.51 -14.51 -0.89
CA VAL A 141 -19.09 -13.76 0.31
C VAL A 141 -17.60 -13.94 0.60
N LEU A 142 -17.09 -15.17 0.53
CA LEU A 142 -15.67 -15.45 0.73
C LEU A 142 -14.80 -14.81 -0.36
N SER A 143 -15.28 -14.79 -1.60
CA SER A 143 -14.57 -14.18 -2.73
C SER A 143 -14.46 -12.66 -2.58
N ILE A 144 -15.52 -12.01 -2.11
CA ILE A 144 -15.51 -10.57 -1.77
C ILE A 144 -14.51 -10.30 -0.62
N ALA A 145 -14.57 -11.09 0.45
CA ALA A 145 -13.63 -10.95 1.57
C ALA A 145 -12.17 -11.14 1.11
N HIS A 146 -11.90 -12.13 0.26
CA HIS A 146 -10.58 -12.38 -0.30
C HIS A 146 -10.11 -11.22 -1.19
N ALA A 147 -10.97 -10.68 -2.06
CA ALA A 147 -10.65 -9.54 -2.90
C ALA A 147 -10.30 -8.29 -2.06
N ASN A 148 -11.06 -8.03 -0.99
CA ASN A 148 -10.79 -6.93 -0.07
C ASN A 148 -9.45 -7.11 0.65
N LEU A 149 -9.17 -8.32 1.16
CA LEU A 149 -7.88 -8.60 1.81
C LEU A 149 -6.70 -8.49 0.84
N ALA A 150 -6.87 -8.95 -0.41
CA ALA A 150 -5.86 -8.81 -1.45
C ALA A 150 -5.59 -7.32 -1.78
N SER A 151 -6.64 -6.50 -1.89
CA SER A 151 -6.50 -5.05 -2.09
C SER A 151 -5.82 -4.35 -0.90
N HIS A 152 -6.14 -4.75 0.32
CA HIS A 152 -5.42 -4.27 1.51
C HIS A 152 -3.96 -4.70 1.53
N LEU A 153 -3.64 -5.92 1.07
CA LEU A 153 -2.27 -6.38 0.97
C LEU A 153 -1.50 -5.54 -0.06
N THR A 154 -2.05 -5.34 -1.26
CA THR A 154 -1.37 -4.56 -2.30
C THR A 154 -1.11 -3.13 -1.86
N THR A 155 -2.09 -2.48 -1.23
CA THR A 155 -1.91 -1.11 -0.70
C THR A 155 -0.86 -1.04 0.41
N MET A 156 -0.85 -2.00 1.35
CA MET A 156 0.20 -2.09 2.37
C MET A 156 1.58 -2.34 1.78
N MET A 157 1.67 -3.14 0.71
CA MET A 157 2.91 -3.38 -0.01
C MET A 157 3.41 -2.10 -0.69
N ASP A 158 2.52 -1.37 -1.36
CA ASP A 158 2.85 -0.09 -1.99
C ASP A 158 3.35 0.93 -0.95
N ASP A 159 2.65 1.05 0.19
CA ASP A 159 3.06 1.92 1.30
C ASP A 159 4.43 1.51 1.87
N LEU A 160 4.66 0.21 2.06
CA LEU A 160 5.95 -0.32 2.53
C LEU A 160 7.07 0.05 1.56
N THR A 161 6.88 -0.21 0.26
CA THR A 161 7.90 0.11 -0.75
C THR A 161 8.19 1.62 -0.82
N MET A 162 7.17 2.47 -0.65
CA MET A 162 7.34 3.92 -0.57
C MET A 162 8.16 4.33 0.66
N VAL A 163 7.85 3.78 1.83
CA VAL A 163 8.59 4.05 3.08
C VAL A 163 10.03 3.56 2.98
N GLU A 164 10.26 2.38 2.39
CA GLU A 164 11.61 1.86 2.15
C GLU A 164 12.41 2.77 1.21
N ALA A 165 11.82 3.22 0.11
CA ALA A 165 12.46 4.18 -0.80
C ALA A 165 12.83 5.48 -0.07
N GLN A 166 11.92 6.01 0.76
CA GLN A 166 12.17 7.22 1.54
C GLN A 166 13.24 7.01 2.63
N ASN A 167 13.31 5.83 3.23
CA ASN A 167 14.34 5.47 4.20
C ASN A 167 15.71 5.40 3.52
N ILE A 168 15.82 4.79 2.34
CA ILE A 168 17.07 4.76 1.55
C ILE A 168 17.55 6.19 1.24
N ILE A 169 16.65 7.07 0.82
CA ILE A 169 16.98 8.48 0.52
C ILE A 169 17.45 9.20 1.80
N SER A 170 16.73 9.03 2.91
CA SER A 170 17.06 9.65 4.20
C SER A 170 18.39 9.13 4.76
N SER A 171 18.64 7.82 4.65
CA SER A 171 19.91 7.21 5.05
C SER A 171 21.08 7.74 4.24
N LYS A 172 20.92 7.95 2.92
CA LYS A 172 21.95 8.57 2.08
C LYS A 172 22.22 10.01 2.52
N LYS A 173 21.17 10.81 2.79
CA LYS A 173 21.32 12.18 3.31
C LYS A 173 22.04 12.21 4.65
N ASN A 174 21.65 11.35 5.59
CA ASN A 174 22.29 11.25 6.90
C ASN A 174 23.77 10.89 6.77
N ARG A 175 24.11 9.97 5.87
CA ARG A 175 25.51 9.64 5.56
C ARG A 175 26.28 10.85 5.03
N THR A 176 25.73 11.55 4.04
CA THR A 176 26.40 12.75 3.50
C THR A 176 26.58 13.84 4.56
N LEU A 177 25.58 14.05 5.44
CA LEU A 177 25.69 15.01 6.53
C LEU A 177 26.74 14.58 7.56
N ALA A 178 26.80 13.30 7.91
CA ALA A 178 27.82 12.75 8.79
C ALA A 178 29.23 12.92 8.19
N ASP A 179 29.40 12.68 6.89
CA ASP A 179 30.66 12.90 6.18
C ASP A 179 31.04 14.39 6.25
N THR A 180 30.10 15.33 5.99
CA THR A 180 30.39 16.76 6.12
C THR A 180 30.72 17.20 7.55
N LEU A 181 30.12 16.59 8.57
CA LEU A 181 30.45 16.88 9.97
C LEU A 181 31.84 16.36 10.32
N LEU A 182 32.23 15.18 9.83
CA LEU A 182 33.58 14.66 9.99
C LEU A 182 34.61 15.57 9.32
N ASP A 183 34.33 16.05 8.10
CA ASP A 183 35.21 17.01 7.42
C ASP A 183 35.32 18.34 8.17
N LEU A 184 34.20 18.89 8.65
CA LEU A 184 34.20 20.14 9.42
C LEU A 184 34.93 19.99 10.75
N THR A 185 34.75 18.87 11.46
CA THR A 185 35.46 18.61 12.72
C THR A 185 36.95 18.37 12.50
N ALA A 186 37.34 17.68 11.43
CA ALA A 186 38.74 17.54 11.03
C ALA A 186 39.38 18.90 10.70
N ASN A 187 38.67 19.75 9.97
CA ASN A 187 39.12 21.11 9.65
C ASN A 187 39.25 21.96 10.92
N MET A 188 38.27 21.96 11.83
CA MET A 188 38.37 22.66 13.12
C MET A 188 39.50 22.13 14.00
N GLN A 189 39.79 20.83 13.95
CA GLN A 189 40.90 20.24 14.68
C GLN A 189 42.25 20.64 14.06
N SER A 190 42.34 20.73 12.74
CA SER A 190 43.51 21.24 12.01
C SER A 190 43.74 22.72 12.30
N GLU A 191 42.69 23.55 12.22
CA GLU A 191 42.76 24.98 12.57
C GLU A 191 43.20 25.19 14.02
N ARG A 192 42.64 24.43 14.98
CA ARG A 192 43.14 24.45 16.37
C ARG A 192 44.59 24.00 16.51
N ALA A 193 45.08 23.11 15.66
CA ALA A 193 46.47 22.67 15.68
C ALA A 193 47.42 23.69 15.03
N GLU A 194 46.95 24.42 14.01
CA GLU A 194 47.67 25.46 13.27
C GLU A 194 47.72 26.80 14.03
N ASP A 195 46.63 27.24 14.67
CA ASP A 195 46.61 28.41 15.56
C ASP A 195 47.59 28.25 16.75
N VAL A 196 47.91 27.01 17.08
CA VAL A 196 48.85 26.61 18.13
C VAL A 196 50.29 26.50 17.60
N SER A 197 50.60 27.07 16.43
CA SER A 197 51.94 27.14 15.81
C SER A 197 53.02 27.80 16.69
N ASN A 198 52.64 28.73 17.59
CA ASN A 198 53.59 29.32 18.54
C ASN A 198 54.02 28.29 19.61
N ALA A 199 55.28 27.81 19.55
CA ALA A 199 55.85 26.84 20.48
C ALA A 199 55.70 27.23 21.97
N LYS A 200 55.67 28.52 22.27
CA LYS A 200 55.43 29.07 23.62
C LYS A 200 53.96 28.93 24.07
N LEU A 201 52.99 29.06 23.15
CA LEU A 201 51.58 28.81 23.45
C LEU A 201 51.29 27.32 23.64
N ARG A 202 52.00 26.42 22.93
CA ARG A 202 51.92 24.96 23.14
C ARG A 202 52.27 24.55 24.56
N SER A 203 53.41 25.02 25.08
CA SER A 203 53.84 24.66 26.43
C SER A 203 52.90 25.23 27.49
N GLN A 204 52.39 26.46 27.30
CA GLN A 204 51.39 27.06 28.20
C GLN A 204 50.05 26.32 28.18
N LEU A 205 49.55 25.93 27.00
CA LEU A 205 48.33 25.12 26.88
C LEU A 205 48.49 23.72 27.48
N GLN A 206 49.66 23.11 27.34
CA GLN A 206 49.93 21.80 27.92
C GLN A 206 49.95 21.86 29.45
N VAL A 207 50.59 22.88 30.02
CA VAL A 207 50.58 23.13 31.48
C VAL A 207 49.15 23.37 31.97
N LEU A 208 48.37 24.22 31.29
CA LEU A 208 46.97 24.47 31.65
C LEU A 208 46.08 23.22 31.52
N LYS A 209 46.32 22.36 30.53
CA LYS A 209 45.63 21.07 30.39
C LYS A 209 45.98 20.12 31.53
N GLU A 210 47.25 20.04 31.92
CA GLU A 210 47.68 19.23 33.04
C GLU A 210 47.06 19.75 34.36
N GLU A 211 47.06 21.07 34.57
CA GLU A 211 46.46 21.71 35.74
C GLU A 211 44.94 21.50 35.81
N THR A 212 44.22 21.63 34.70
CA THR A 212 42.77 21.38 34.65
C THR A 212 42.44 19.90 34.84
N LYS A 213 43.25 18.97 34.31
CA LYS A 213 43.11 17.53 34.55
C LYS A 213 43.34 17.19 36.02
N MET A 214 44.37 17.76 36.64
CA MET A 214 44.65 17.60 38.06
C MET A 214 43.55 18.22 38.94
N SER A 215 43.01 19.38 38.54
CA SER A 215 41.88 20.03 39.22
C SER A 215 40.60 19.18 39.13
N LYS A 216 40.26 18.66 37.95
CA LYS A 216 39.12 17.74 37.75
C LYS A 216 39.30 16.45 38.55
N ALA A 217 40.49 15.88 38.58
CA ALA A 217 40.78 14.69 39.37
C ALA A 217 40.59 14.95 40.87
N ARG A 218 41.10 16.08 41.38
CA ARG A 218 40.89 16.50 42.77
C ARG A 218 39.41 16.73 43.09
N TRP A 219 38.68 17.39 42.19
CA TRP A 219 37.26 17.63 42.35
C TRP A 219 36.47 16.32 42.39
N ARG A 220 36.78 15.35 41.51
CA ARG A 220 36.15 14.02 41.52
C ARG A 220 36.40 13.27 42.83
N ILE A 221 37.63 13.31 43.34
CA ILE A 221 37.98 12.71 44.64
C ILE A 221 37.21 13.42 45.76
N MET A 222 37.12 14.75 45.73
CA MET A 222 36.40 15.51 46.75
C MET A 222 34.89 15.23 46.68
N LYS A 223 34.30 15.14 45.49
CA LYS A 223 32.90 14.78 45.29
C LYS A 223 32.62 13.37 45.79
N SER A 224 33.45 12.38 45.45
CA SER A 224 33.25 10.99 45.89
C SER A 224 33.38 10.83 47.41
N VAL A 225 34.34 11.51 48.05
CA VAL A 225 34.47 11.52 49.51
C VAL A 225 33.26 12.19 50.15
N THR A 226 32.81 13.32 49.63
CA THR A 226 31.64 14.05 50.19
C THR A 226 30.37 13.22 50.05
N ALA A 227 30.15 12.58 48.90
CA ALA A 227 29.03 11.66 48.68
C ALA A 227 29.10 10.46 49.64
N ALA A 228 30.27 9.85 49.83
CA ALA A 228 30.44 8.74 50.77
C ALA A 228 30.16 9.15 52.23
N VAL A 229 30.57 10.36 52.64
CA VAL A 229 30.26 10.90 53.98
C VAL A 229 28.77 11.14 54.15
N ILE A 230 28.10 11.73 53.16
CA ILE A 230 26.66 12.00 53.22
C ILE A 230 25.87 10.69 53.31
N VAL A 231 26.16 9.71 52.44
CA VAL A 231 25.51 8.40 52.46
C VAL A 231 25.82 7.63 53.76
N GLY A 232 27.06 7.68 54.24
CA GLY A 232 27.50 7.01 55.47
C GLY A 232 27.01 7.65 56.77
N SER A 233 26.60 8.93 56.74
CA SER A 233 26.10 9.66 57.91
C SER A 233 24.67 9.28 58.33
N GLY A 234 23.93 8.56 57.47
CA GLY A 234 22.54 8.18 57.73
C GLY A 234 21.53 9.32 57.61
N ILE A 235 21.94 10.49 57.08
CA ILE A 235 21.04 11.60 56.73
C ILE A 235 20.20 11.19 55.51
N ASP A 236 18.91 11.51 55.50
CA ASP A 236 18.00 11.22 54.37
C ASP A 236 18.23 12.19 53.20
N TRP A 237 19.34 11.96 52.48
CA TRP A 237 19.81 12.76 51.36
C TRP A 237 18.91 12.68 50.12
N SER A 238 18.00 11.70 50.05
CA SER A 238 17.11 11.50 48.90
C SER A 238 16.00 12.56 48.79
N ARG A 239 15.61 13.13 49.93
CA ARG A 239 14.50 14.09 50.04
C ARG A 239 14.92 15.56 49.92
N ASN A 240 16.22 15.84 49.97
CA ASN A 240 16.75 17.18 49.77
C ASN A 240 17.41 17.24 48.39
N ASP A 241 16.88 18.08 47.51
CA ASP A 241 17.37 18.24 46.13
C ASP A 241 18.86 18.63 46.10
N GLU A 242 19.35 19.43 47.05
CA GLU A 242 20.77 19.84 47.14
C GLU A 242 21.70 18.67 47.49
N LEU A 243 21.26 17.78 48.39
CA LEU A 243 22.04 16.59 48.77
C LEU A 243 21.95 15.50 47.70
N ARG A 244 20.81 15.41 47.01
CA ARG A 244 20.60 14.48 45.91
C ARG A 244 21.51 14.82 44.73
N GLU A 245 21.63 16.10 44.36
CA GLU A 245 22.55 16.57 43.31
C GLU A 245 24.03 16.32 43.68
N LEU A 246 24.37 16.49 44.95
CA LEU A 246 25.76 16.29 45.41
C LEU A 246 26.17 14.81 45.43
N VAL A 247 25.22 13.89 45.64
CA VAL A 247 25.45 12.43 45.70
C VAL A 247 25.33 11.76 44.32
N LEU A 248 24.42 12.24 43.47
CA LEU A 248 24.26 11.71 42.11
C LEU A 248 25.35 12.27 41.18
N ASP A 249 25.93 11.39 40.36
CA ASP A 249 26.86 11.76 39.30
C ASP A 249 26.07 11.82 37.98
N ASP A 250 25.76 13.02 37.51
CA ASP A 250 25.11 13.23 36.19
C ASP A 250 26.14 13.31 35.05
N GLU A 251 27.36 12.80 35.24
CA GLU A 251 28.39 12.75 34.19
C GLU A 251 28.74 11.31 33.80
N ASP A 252 27.80 10.65 33.12
CA ASP A 252 28.08 9.57 32.15
C ASP A 252 27.46 9.94 30.80
N GLY A 253 27.99 11.01 30.18
CA GLY A 253 27.90 11.26 28.74
C GLY A 253 29.19 10.77 28.07
N PRO A 254 29.12 10.02 26.95
CA PRO A 254 30.23 9.21 26.47
C PRO A 254 31.45 10.05 26.09
N ALA A 255 32.62 9.61 26.55
CA ALA A 255 33.92 9.97 26.00
C ALA A 255 34.26 9.10 24.78
#